data_AF-A0A5J6XQF7-F1
#
_entry.id   AF-A0A5J6XQF7-F1
#
_cell.length_a   1.000
_cell.length_b   1.000
_cell.length_c   1.000
_cell.angle_alpha   90.00
_cell.angle_beta   90.00
_cell.angle_gamma   90.00
#
_symmetry.space_group_name_H-M   'P 1'
#
loop_
_entity.id
_entity.type
_entity.pdbx_description
1 polymer ?
#
loop_
_entity_poly.entity_id
_entity_poly.type
_entity_poly.pdbx_seq_one_letter_code
_entity_poly.pdbx_strand_id
1 'polypeptide(L)' 'MNRRVLKDAKTILAFTIAFAFEIIGIVLAAKNEDGWVVFVIFGMLLTFYGVNRANRLYKEN' A
#
# COMPACT_ATOMS: atom_id res chain seq x y z
N MET A 1 -6.34 -15.89 8.12
CA MET A 1 -5.25 -15.21 7.38
C MET A 1 -4.09 -16.18 7.17
N ASN A 2 -3.56 -16.28 5.94
CA ASN A 2 -2.42 -17.14 5.66
C ASN A 2 -1.17 -16.61 6.40
N ARG A 3 -0.60 -17.42 7.31
CA ARG A 3 0.56 -17.05 8.15
C ARG A 3 1.79 -16.69 7.32
N ARG A 4 1.92 -17.19 6.08
CA ARG A 4 3.01 -16.83 5.16
C ARG A 4 2.88 -15.38 4.66
N VAL A 5 1.67 -14.93 4.33
CA VAL A 5 1.42 -13.55 3.88
C VAL A 5 1.78 -12.56 5.00
N LEU A 6 1.44 -12.90 6.25
CA LEU A 6 1.80 -12.11 7.44
C LEU A 6 3.28 -12.16 7.83
N LYS A 7 4.06 -13.10 7.29
CA LYS A 7 5.51 -13.17 7.52
C LYS A 7 6.30 -12.60 6.36
N ASP A 8 5.66 -12.32 5.23
CA ASP A 8 6.30 -11.70 4.08
C ASP A 8 6.49 -10.20 4.36
N ALA A 9 7.71 -9.86 4.78
CA ALA A 9 8.09 -8.48 5.12
C ALA A 9 7.82 -7.50 3.96
N LYS A 10 7.93 -7.95 2.71
CA LYS A 10 7.67 -7.11 1.52
C LYS A 10 6.19 -6.76 1.38
N THR A 11 5.29 -7.70 1.67
CA THR A 11 3.84 -7.46 1.65
C THR A 11 3.43 -6.52 2.76
N ILE A 12 3.91 -6.75 3.99
CA ILE A 12 3.65 -5.86 5.13
C ILE A 12 4.18 -4.46 4.82
N LEU A 13 5.43 -4.35 4.40
CA LEU A 13 6.05 -3.06 4.09
C LEU A 13 5.30 -2.31 2.98
N ALA A 14 4.87 -3.00 1.93
CA ALA A 14 4.08 -2.39 0.86
C ALA A 14 2.79 -1.76 1.39
N PHE A 15 2.04 -2.49 2.23
CA PHE A 15 0.83 -1.96 2.83
C PHE A 15 1.12 -0.83 3.83
N THR A 16 2.17 -0.95 4.65
CA THR A 16 2.56 0.11 5.59
C THR A 16 2.91 1.41 4.87
N ILE A 17 3.71 1.34 3.80
CA ILE A 17 4.07 2.53 3.00
C ILE A 17 2.84 3.06 2.27
N ALA A 18 1.98 2.19 1.73
CA ALA A 18 0.73 2.61 1.10
C ALA A 18 -0.14 3.42 2.07
N PHE A 19 -0.37 2.92 3.29
CA PHE A 19 -1.11 3.66 4.31
C PHE A 19 -0.47 5.01 4.65
N ALA A 20 0.85 5.06 4.78
CA ALA A 20 1.55 6.32 5.03
C ALA A 20 1.34 7.33 3.89
N PHE A 21 1.41 6.88 2.63
CA PHE A 21 1.17 7.74 1.47
C PHE A 21 -0.27 8.22 1.38
N GLU A 22 -1.26 7.37 1.63
CA GLU A 22 -2.66 7.79 1.67
C GLU A 22 -2.90 8.84 2.76
N ILE A 23 -2.34 8.66 3.96
CA ILE A 23 -2.44 9.66 5.05
C ILE A 23 -1.79 10.99 4.64
N ILE A 24 -0.59 10.96 4.05
CA ILE A 24 0.09 12.18 3.55
C ILE A 24 -0.74 12.84 2.46
N GLY A 25 -1.29 12.06 1.52
CA GLY A 25 -2.17 12.55 0.45
C GLY A 25 -3.40 13.26 1.01
N ILE A 26 -4.08 12.66 1.99
CA ILE A 26 -5.24 13.29 2.64
C ILE A 26 -4.84 14.61 3.33
N VAL A 27 -3.71 14.65 4.03
CA VAL A 27 -3.24 15.87 4.71
C VAL A 27 -2.90 16.98 3.71
N LEU A 28 -2.28 16.66 2.57
CA LEU A 28 -1.98 17.62 1.51
C LEU A 28 -3.25 18.11 0.81
N ALA A 29 -4.20 17.21 0.54
CA ALA A 29 -5.49 17.56 -0.04
C ALA A 29 -6.26 18.53 0.87
N ALA A 30 -6.26 18.27 2.18
CA ALA A 30 -6.88 19.15 3.17
C ALA A 30 -6.24 20.55 3.25
N LYS A 31 -4.98 20.69 2.80
CA LYS A 31 -4.25 21.95 2.73
C LYS A 31 -4.33 22.65 1.37
N ASN A 32 -5.07 22.10 0.40
CA ASN A 32 -5.10 22.56 -1.00
C ASN A 32 -3.71 22.57 -1.67
N GLU A 33 -2.84 21.63 -1.30
CA GLU A 33 -1.52 21.47 -1.93
C GLU A 33 -1.64 20.53 -3.15
N ASP A 34 -1.35 21.02 -4.36
CA ASP A 34 -1.59 20.31 -5.63
C ASP A 34 -0.92 18.93 -5.73
N GLY A 35 0.13 18.68 -4.96
CA GLY A 35 0.88 17.41 -4.95
C GLY A 35 0.15 16.22 -4.31
N TRP A 36 -1.02 16.42 -3.70
CA TRP A 36 -1.73 15.36 -2.95
C TRP A 36 -2.05 14.13 -3.80
N VAL A 37 -2.42 14.33 -5.08
CA VAL A 37 -2.80 13.27 -6.01
C VAL A 37 -1.66 12.28 -6.23
N VAL A 38 -0.42 12.75 -6.23
CA VAL A 38 0.77 11.91 -6.44
C VAL A 38 0.87 10.86 -5.34
N PHE A 39 0.67 11.26 -4.08
CA PHE A 39 0.74 10.34 -2.94
C PHE A 39 -0.38 9.30 -2.98
N VAL A 40 -1.60 9.69 -3.36
CA VAL A 40 -2.72 8.76 -3.54
C VAL A 40 -2.45 7.75 -4.66
N ILE A 41 -1.93 8.20 -5.81
CA ILE A 41 -1.57 7.29 -6.91
C ILE A 41 -0.50 6.29 -6.48
N PHE A 42 0.56 6.75 -5.81
CA PHE A 42 1.60 5.85 -5.31
C PHE A 42 1.06 4.88 -4.24
N GLY A 43 0.17 5.34 -3.35
CA GLY A 43 -0.51 4.50 -2.37
C GLY A 43 -1.33 3.38 -3.01
N MET A 44 -2.10 3.70 -4.07
CA MET A 44 -2.84 2.71 -4.86
C MET A 44 -1.90 1.70 -5.54
N LEU A 45 -0.81 2.16 -6.16
CA LEU A 45 0.15 1.25 -6.82
C LEU A 45 0.80 0.28 -5.84
N LEU A 46 1.20 0.77 -4.65
CA LEU A 46 1.76 -0.07 -3.60
C LEU A 46 0.73 -1.06 -3.05
N THR A 47 -0.51 -0.64 -2.90
CA THR A 47 -1.62 -1.52 -2.50
C THR A 47 -1.84 -2.62 -3.53
N PHE A 48 -1.89 -2.28 -4.82
CA PHE A 48 -2.03 -3.25 -5.90
C PHE A 48 -0.87 -4.25 -5.91
N TYR A 49 0.37 -3.77 -5.76
CA TYR A 49 1.55 -4.63 -5.65
C TYR A 49 1.46 -5.56 -4.43
N GLY A 50 1.11 -5.03 -3.26
CA GLY A 50 0.94 -5.80 -2.01
C GLY A 50 -0.13 -6.89 -2.15
N VAL A 51 -1.27 -6.56 -2.75
CA VAL A 51 -2.38 -7.50 -2.99
C VAL A 51 -1.96 -8.59 -3.97
N ASN A 52 -1.33 -8.25 -5.10
CA ASN A 52 -0.88 -9.25 -6.07
C ASN A 52 0.15 -10.22 -5.46
N ARG A 53 1.08 -9.69 -4.66
CA ARG A 53 2.08 -10.52 -3.96
C ARG A 53 1.43 -11.42 -2.92
N ALA A 54 0.52 -10.88 -2.11
CA ALA A 54 -0.24 -11.64 -1.11
C ALA A 54 -1.07 -12.76 -1.78
N ASN A 55 -1.72 -12.46 -2.91
CA ASN A 55 -2.51 -13.42 -3.67
C ASN A 55 -1.64 -14.53 -4.27
N ARG A 56 -0.46 -14.19 -4.80
CA ARG A 56 0.49 -15.20 -5.29
C ARG A 56 0.96 -16.13 -4.16
N LEU A 57 1.37 -15.57 -3.03
CA LEU A 57 1.76 -16.35 -1.83
C LEU A 57 0.61 -17.18 -1.26
N TYR A 58 -0.63 -16.75 -1.45
CA TYR A 58 -1.81 -17.50 -1.06
C TYR A 58 -2.05 -18.71 -1.98
N LYS A 59 -1.86 -18.55 -3.30
CA LYS A 59 -2.05 -19.61 -4.31
C LYS A 59 -0.88 -20.60 -4.42
N GLU A 60 0.31 -20.24 -3.95
CA GLU A 60 1.48 -21.12 -3.85
C GLU A 60 1.37 -22.12 -2.66
N ASN A 61 0.22 -22.16 -1.97
CA ASN A 61 -0.14 -23.12 -0.92
C ASN A 61 -1.30 -24.00 -1.39
#